data_AF-A0AA35J7L9-F1
#
_entry.id   AF-A0AA35J7L9-F1
#
_cell.length_a   1.000
_cell.length_b   1.000
_cell.length_c   1.000
_cell.angle_alpha   90.00
_cell.angle_beta   90.00
_cell.angle_gamma   90.00
#
_symmetry.space_group_name_H-M   'P 1'
#
loop_
_entity.id
_entity.type
_entity.pdbx_description
1 polymer ?
#
loop_
_entity_poly.entity_id
_entity_poly.type
_entity_poly.pdbx_seq_one_letter_code
_entity_poly.pdbx_strand_id
1 'polypeptide(L)'
;MQLARTQLSQWLFVLILLSSGFVHANTESILFQVPHNFPLSEVRDRFVPGSNDDSVPFISLLGEAMGQVTVMVNTTNAQLGSTTYIELKDLQRDETYQIKTCWSAIHPVSIDDLQTIIIPRSTEFQGTTSDHARIVVAFQMVPDSYPREHAMVPIQVSLITTKLAIPVDIYPILVVIVLLIAGLVVTRAPHVLNDLLLKF
;
A
#
# COMPACT_ATOMS: atom_id res chain seq x y z
N MET A 1 8.19 43.12 19.84
CA MET A 1 8.59 41.69 19.96
C MET A 1 7.46 40.70 19.59
N GLN A 2 6.21 40.91 20.01
CA GLN A 2 5.10 39.98 19.68
C GLN A 2 4.78 39.87 18.17
N LEU A 3 4.88 40.97 17.41
CA LEU A 3 4.60 41.01 15.97
C LEU A 3 5.56 40.15 15.12
N ALA A 4 6.83 40.05 15.52
CA ALA A 4 7.83 39.24 14.82
C ALA A 4 7.60 37.73 15.05
N ARG A 5 7.06 37.37 16.22
CA ARG A 5 6.75 35.97 16.59
C ARG A 5 5.56 35.43 15.80
N THR A 6 4.56 36.27 15.54
CA THR A 6 3.38 35.90 14.73
C THR A 6 3.74 35.72 13.25
N GLN A 7 4.61 36.57 12.69
CA GLN A 7 5.06 36.41 11.31
C GLN A 7 5.94 35.17 11.11
N LEU A 8 6.88 34.90 12.03
CA LEU A 8 7.70 33.68 11.95
C LEU A 8 6.81 32.41 11.97
N SER A 9 5.78 32.38 12.81
CA SER A 9 4.83 31.26 12.88
C SER A 9 4.05 31.09 11.58
N GLN A 10 3.65 32.18 10.92
CA GLN A 10 2.94 32.14 9.64
C GLN A 10 3.85 31.63 8.52
N TRP A 11 5.10 32.11 8.45
CA TRP A 11 6.07 31.64 7.47
C TRP A 11 6.45 30.18 7.68
N LEU A 12 6.58 29.72 8.93
CA LEU A 12 6.84 28.32 9.24
C LEU A 12 5.66 27.43 8.83
N PHE A 13 4.42 27.90 9.06
CA PHE A 13 3.21 27.22 8.62
C PHE A 13 3.13 27.14 7.10
N VAL A 14 3.41 28.22 6.38
CA VAL A 14 3.47 28.25 4.90
C VAL A 14 4.58 27.33 4.40
N LEU A 15 5.77 27.33 5.01
CA LEU A 15 6.88 26.45 4.64
C LEU A 15 6.50 24.97 4.82
N ILE A 16 5.86 24.60 5.93
CA ILE A 16 5.35 23.25 6.19
C ILE A 16 4.28 22.86 5.14
N LEU A 17 3.36 23.77 4.82
CA LEU A 17 2.35 23.56 3.77
C LEU A 17 2.98 23.39 2.39
N LEU A 18 4.01 24.17 2.07
CA LEU A 18 4.72 24.10 0.80
C LEU A 18 5.57 22.82 0.69
N SER A 19 6.22 22.41 1.77
CA SER A 19 7.11 21.24 1.81
C SER A 19 6.37 19.91 1.92
N SER A 20 5.18 19.89 2.51
CA SER A 20 4.30 18.71 2.51
C SER A 20 3.63 18.44 1.15
N GLY A 21 3.67 19.41 0.23
CA GLY A 21 2.99 19.33 -1.08
C GLY A 21 3.71 18.55 -2.18
N PHE A 22 4.99 18.20 -2.03
CA PHE A 22 5.82 17.70 -3.15
C PHE A 22 6.49 16.34 -2.90
N VAL A 23 5.84 15.43 -2.17
CA VAL A 23 6.18 14.01 -2.28
C VAL A 23 5.31 13.41 -3.38
N HIS A 24 5.77 13.52 -4.63
CA HIS A 24 5.20 12.75 -5.73
C HIS A 24 5.84 11.36 -5.69
N ALA A 25 5.12 10.41 -5.12
CA ALA A 25 5.36 9.00 -5.35
C ALA A 25 4.30 8.54 -6.34
N ASN A 26 4.73 7.91 -7.41
CA ASN A 26 3.78 7.30 -8.33
C ASN A 26 3.24 6.04 -7.65
N THR A 27 1.92 5.87 -7.71
CA THR A 27 1.22 4.77 -7.05
C THR A 27 0.16 4.23 -7.99
N GLU A 28 0.22 2.93 -8.22
CA GLU A 28 -0.86 2.17 -8.86
C GLU A 28 -1.51 1.26 -7.85
N SER A 29 -2.82 1.06 -7.96
CA SER A 29 -3.53 0.23 -7.00
C SER A 29 -4.74 -0.49 -7.58
N ILE A 30 -4.97 -1.70 -7.07
CA ILE A 30 -6.14 -2.51 -7.40
C ILE A 30 -6.78 -3.04 -6.12
N LEU A 31 -8.08 -3.28 -6.18
CA LEU A 31 -8.82 -4.01 -5.16
C LEU A 31 -9.04 -5.43 -5.64
N PHE A 32 -8.69 -6.40 -4.81
CA PHE A 32 -8.86 -7.81 -5.08
C PHE A 32 -9.66 -8.47 -3.97
N GLN A 33 -10.78 -9.10 -4.34
CA GLN A 33 -11.58 -9.89 -3.41
C GLN A 33 -11.24 -11.37 -3.59
N VAL A 34 -10.89 -12.04 -2.48
CA VAL A 34 -10.63 -13.48 -2.51
C VAL A 34 -11.96 -14.21 -2.71
N PRO A 35 -12.07 -15.10 -3.71
CA PRO A 35 -13.29 -15.87 -3.93
C PRO A 35 -13.66 -16.72 -2.71
N HIS A 36 -14.96 -16.81 -2.41
CA HIS A 36 -15.51 -17.62 -1.31
C HIS A 36 -14.98 -19.07 -1.31
N ASN A 37 -14.96 -19.68 -2.50
CA ASN A 37 -14.59 -21.07 -2.69
C ASN A 37 -13.07 -21.27 -2.90
N PHE A 38 -12.24 -20.27 -2.59
CA PHE A 38 -10.81 -20.37 -2.80
C PHE A 38 -10.18 -21.42 -1.84
N PRO A 39 -9.46 -22.42 -2.36
CA PRO A 39 -8.84 -23.45 -1.54
C PRO A 39 -7.59 -22.89 -0.86
N LEU A 40 -7.80 -22.25 0.29
CA LEU A 40 -6.71 -21.77 1.14
C LEU A 40 -5.85 -22.93 1.65
N SER A 41 -4.54 -22.73 1.59
CA SER A 41 -3.57 -23.60 2.24
C SER A 41 -3.75 -23.57 3.76
N GLU A 42 -3.71 -24.73 4.41
CA GLU A 42 -3.73 -24.80 5.86
C GLU A 42 -2.40 -24.27 6.43
N VAL A 43 -2.48 -23.56 7.56
CA VAL A 43 -1.35 -22.98 8.31
C VAL A 43 -0.21 -23.99 8.57
N ARG A 44 -0.53 -25.28 8.56
CA ARG A 44 0.35 -26.40 8.90
C ARG A 44 1.44 -26.69 7.86
N ASP A 45 1.22 -26.33 6.59
CA ASP A 45 2.18 -26.60 5.50
C ASP A 45 3.27 -25.52 5.39
N ARG A 46 3.26 -24.49 6.25
CA ARG A 46 4.12 -23.30 6.17
C ARG A 46 5.60 -23.49 6.55
N PHE A 47 5.96 -24.65 7.11
CA PHE A 47 7.27 -24.87 7.76
C PHE A 47 8.15 -25.90 7.07
N VAL A 48 8.03 -26.10 5.75
CA VAL A 48 9.07 -26.84 5.00
C VAL A 48 10.03 -25.82 4.38
N PRO A 49 11.21 -25.56 4.99
CA PRO A 49 12.23 -24.72 4.37
C PRO A 49 12.95 -25.59 3.33
N GLY A 50 12.35 -25.69 2.14
CA GLY A 50 12.97 -26.30 0.98
C GLY A 50 13.89 -25.30 0.28
N SER A 51 15.17 -25.34 0.64
CA SER A 51 16.37 -25.02 -0.16
C SER A 51 16.26 -24.00 -1.31
N ASN A 52 16.97 -22.88 -1.12
CA ASN A 52 17.75 -22.08 -2.08
C ASN A 52 17.21 -21.76 -3.49
N ASP A 53 17.06 -20.44 -3.70
CA ASP A 53 17.41 -19.65 -4.90
C ASP A 53 16.47 -19.44 -6.10
N ASP A 54 15.29 -20.07 -6.19
CA ASP A 54 14.33 -19.79 -7.30
C ASP A 54 12.88 -19.58 -6.83
N SER A 55 12.67 -18.96 -5.67
CA SER A 55 11.31 -18.67 -5.19
C SER A 55 10.81 -17.33 -5.73
N VAL A 56 9.64 -17.34 -6.39
CA VAL A 56 8.85 -16.13 -6.68
C VAL A 56 8.73 -15.30 -5.39
N PRO A 57 9.03 -13.99 -5.42
CA PRO A 57 8.91 -13.15 -4.23
C PRO A 57 7.47 -13.19 -3.71
N PHE A 58 7.28 -13.17 -2.40
CA PHE A 58 5.95 -13.30 -1.80
C PHE A 58 5.71 -12.28 -0.70
N ILE A 59 4.43 -11.94 -0.51
CA ILE A 59 3.92 -11.15 0.60
C ILE A 59 3.00 -12.04 1.42
N SER A 60 3.25 -12.16 2.73
CA SER A 60 2.36 -12.86 3.66
C SER A 60 1.70 -11.85 4.59
N LEU A 61 0.40 -12.01 4.84
CA LEU A 61 -0.36 -11.23 5.82
C LEU A 61 -0.57 -11.99 7.14
N LEU A 62 0.37 -12.85 7.52
CA LEU A 62 0.17 -13.70 8.68
C LEU A 62 0.03 -12.88 9.98
N GLY A 63 -1.21 -12.67 10.41
CA GLY A 63 -1.54 -11.91 11.61
C GLY A 63 -1.36 -10.39 11.47
N GLU A 64 -1.08 -9.90 10.27
CA GLU A 64 -0.82 -8.48 9.99
C GLU A 64 -1.91 -7.91 9.09
N ALA A 65 -2.28 -6.64 9.34
CA ALA A 65 -3.24 -5.93 8.50
C ALA A 65 -2.63 -5.47 7.16
N MET A 66 -1.31 -5.35 7.10
CA MET A 66 -0.55 -4.90 5.95
C MET A 66 0.79 -5.64 5.89
N GLY A 67 1.18 -6.08 4.69
CA GLY A 67 2.49 -6.64 4.40
C GLY A 67 3.08 -5.96 3.18
N GLN A 68 4.41 -5.88 3.09
CA GLN A 68 5.07 -5.24 1.95
C GLN A 68 6.36 -5.96 1.56
N VAL A 69 6.71 -5.86 0.29
CA VAL A 69 7.97 -6.36 -0.26
C VAL A 69 8.54 -5.31 -1.21
N THR A 70 9.86 -5.17 -1.21
CA THR A 70 10.57 -4.32 -2.18
C THR A 70 11.20 -5.20 -3.24
N VAL A 71 10.83 -4.99 -4.49
CA VAL A 71 11.42 -5.67 -5.65
C VAL A 71 12.31 -4.68 -6.39
N MET A 72 13.56 -5.08 -6.63
CA MET A 72 14.51 -4.31 -7.41
C MET A 72 14.37 -4.69 -8.87
N VAL A 73 13.84 -3.81 -9.70
CA VAL A 73 13.65 -4.05 -11.14
C VAL A 73 14.72 -3.30 -11.93
N ASN A 74 15.41 -4.01 -12.82
CA ASN A 74 16.40 -3.42 -13.69
C ASN A 74 15.73 -2.87 -14.96
N THR A 75 15.99 -1.62 -15.29
CA THR A 75 15.46 -0.97 -16.51
C THR A 75 16.34 -1.17 -17.76
N THR A 76 17.30 -2.10 -17.72
CA THR A 76 18.03 -2.51 -18.92
C THR A 76 17.08 -3.19 -19.93
N ASN A 77 17.37 -3.01 -21.22
CA ASN A 77 16.49 -3.43 -22.33
C ASN A 77 16.03 -4.91 -22.30
N ALA A 78 16.74 -5.80 -21.58
CA ALA A 78 16.38 -7.20 -21.47
C ALA A 78 15.28 -7.50 -20.43
N GLN A 79 15.13 -6.66 -19.40
CA GLN A 79 14.12 -6.82 -18.35
C GLN A 79 13.00 -5.78 -18.45
N LEU A 80 13.21 -4.74 -19.25
CA LEU A 80 12.23 -3.69 -19.50
C LEU A 80 11.05 -4.26 -20.34
N GLY A 81 9.86 -4.27 -19.76
CA GLY A 81 8.68 -4.93 -20.32
C GLY A 81 8.48 -6.39 -19.91
N SER A 82 9.34 -6.96 -19.04
CA SER A 82 9.04 -8.26 -18.43
C SER A 82 7.99 -8.09 -17.32
N THR A 83 7.08 -9.06 -17.23
CA THR A 83 6.08 -9.07 -16.18
C THR A 83 6.72 -9.52 -14.87
N THR A 84 6.63 -8.68 -13.84
CA THR A 84 7.03 -9.03 -12.48
C THR A 84 5.89 -9.75 -11.78
N TYR A 85 6.20 -10.82 -11.06
CA TYR A 85 5.23 -11.66 -10.37
C TYR A 85 5.53 -11.70 -8.88
N ILE A 86 4.53 -11.48 -8.04
CA ILE A 86 4.63 -11.54 -6.58
C ILE A 86 3.49 -12.40 -6.04
N GLU A 87 3.83 -13.46 -5.31
CA GLU A 87 2.84 -14.35 -4.71
C GLU A 87 2.23 -13.75 -3.44
N LEU A 88 0.92 -13.86 -3.29
CA LEU A 88 0.18 -13.44 -2.11
C LEU A 88 -0.16 -14.65 -1.26
N LYS A 89 0.32 -14.67 -0.01
CA LYS A 89 0.14 -15.76 0.94
C LYS A 89 -0.71 -15.33 2.14
N ASP A 90 -1.31 -16.34 2.77
CA ASP A 90 -2.09 -16.19 4.01
C ASP A 90 -3.29 -15.23 3.90
N LEU A 91 -3.88 -15.19 2.70
CA LEU A 91 -5.14 -14.50 2.45
C LEU A 91 -6.29 -15.24 3.13
N GLN A 92 -7.36 -14.52 3.46
CA GLN A 92 -8.58 -15.07 4.03
C GLN A 92 -9.70 -15.06 2.98
N ARG A 93 -10.62 -16.03 3.06
CA ARG A 93 -11.78 -16.12 2.16
C ARG A 93 -12.71 -14.95 2.38
N ASP A 94 -13.35 -14.50 1.30
CA ASP A 94 -14.30 -13.37 1.28
C ASP A 94 -13.74 -12.03 1.75
N GLU A 95 -12.44 -11.95 2.02
CA GLU A 95 -11.79 -10.69 2.34
C GLU A 95 -11.41 -9.92 1.08
N THR A 96 -11.44 -8.60 1.21
CA THR A 96 -10.99 -7.68 0.16
C THR A 96 -9.64 -7.09 0.55
N TYR A 97 -8.70 -7.16 -0.37
CA TYR A 97 -7.35 -6.64 -0.20
C TYR A 97 -7.12 -5.51 -1.20
N GLN A 98 -6.45 -4.47 -0.74
CA GLN A 98 -5.89 -3.44 -1.60
C GLN A 98 -4.42 -3.76 -1.86
N ILE A 99 -4.08 -3.92 -3.12
CA ILE A 99 -2.71 -4.08 -3.57
C ILE A 99 -2.26 -2.71 -4.07
N LYS A 100 -1.15 -2.20 -3.54
CA LYS A 100 -0.55 -0.94 -4.00
C LYS A 100 0.88 -1.17 -4.43
N THR A 101 1.21 -0.61 -5.57
CA THR A 101 2.55 -0.62 -6.13
C THR A 101 3.05 0.81 -6.18
N CYS A 102 4.12 1.08 -5.45
CA CYS A 102 4.66 2.42 -5.25
C CYS A 102 6.11 2.50 -5.73
N TRP A 103 6.45 3.60 -6.40
CA TRP A 103 7.82 3.90 -6.79
C TRP A 103 8.09 5.41 -6.72
N SER A 104 9.38 5.76 -6.66
CA SER A 104 9.78 7.16 -6.58
C SER A 104 9.63 7.86 -7.94
N ALA A 105 9.07 9.07 -7.96
CA ALA A 105 8.94 9.88 -9.18
C ALA A 105 10.29 10.32 -9.76
N ILE A 106 11.40 10.16 -9.03
CA ILE A 106 12.74 10.37 -9.60
C ILE A 106 13.07 9.32 -10.67
N HIS A 107 12.43 8.15 -10.63
CA HIS A 107 12.62 7.09 -11.60
C HIS A 107 11.59 7.23 -12.72
N PRO A 108 12.00 7.47 -13.97
CA PRO A 108 11.08 7.71 -15.07
C PRO A 108 10.57 6.38 -15.65
N VAL A 109 9.73 5.72 -14.88
CA VAL A 109 9.08 4.45 -15.23
C VAL A 109 7.59 4.54 -14.94
N SER A 110 6.80 3.88 -15.77
CA SER A 110 5.38 3.60 -15.57
C SER A 110 5.19 2.13 -15.20
N ILE A 111 4.12 1.85 -14.48
CA ILE A 111 3.66 0.49 -14.22
C ILE A 111 2.33 0.30 -14.95
N ASP A 112 2.33 -0.63 -15.88
CA ASP A 112 1.19 -0.96 -16.71
C ASP A 112 0.71 -2.39 -16.37
N ASP A 113 -0.52 -2.72 -16.76
CA ASP A 113 -1.12 -4.05 -16.62
C ASP A 113 -1.05 -4.65 -15.19
N LEU A 114 -1.25 -3.82 -14.16
CA LEU A 114 -1.37 -4.28 -12.78
C LEU A 114 -2.63 -5.13 -12.61
N GLN A 115 -2.45 -6.44 -12.40
CA GLN A 115 -3.53 -7.40 -12.30
C GLN A 115 -3.23 -8.51 -11.29
N THR A 116 -4.27 -9.26 -10.92
CA THR A 116 -4.16 -10.46 -10.08
C THR A 116 -4.47 -11.70 -10.92
N ILE A 117 -3.63 -12.72 -10.79
CA ILE A 117 -3.72 -13.99 -11.52
C ILE A 117 -3.84 -15.12 -10.51
N ILE A 118 -4.77 -16.05 -10.76
CA ILE A 118 -4.93 -17.26 -9.96
C ILE A 118 -4.25 -18.42 -10.70
N ILE A 119 -3.26 -19.02 -10.05
CA ILE A 119 -2.55 -20.19 -10.55
C ILE A 119 -3.21 -21.44 -9.94
N PRO A 120 -3.72 -22.36 -10.76
CA PRO A 120 -4.31 -23.60 -10.26
C PRO A 120 -3.28 -24.48 -9.53
N ARG A 121 -3.79 -25.36 -8.67
CA ARG A 121 -2.99 -26.39 -8.01
C ARG A 121 -2.19 -27.24 -9.01
N SER A 122 -1.04 -27.72 -8.58
CA SER A 122 -0.14 -28.60 -9.32
C SER A 122 0.26 -28.08 -10.70
N THR A 123 0.17 -26.77 -10.92
CA THR A 123 0.58 -26.10 -12.16
C THR A 123 1.95 -25.50 -11.97
N GLU A 124 2.87 -25.79 -12.90
CA GLU A 124 4.20 -25.19 -12.94
C GLU A 124 4.09 -23.71 -13.32
N PHE A 125 4.75 -22.86 -12.53
CA PHE A 125 4.79 -21.43 -12.74
C PHE A 125 6.11 -20.87 -12.23
N GLN A 126 6.86 -20.17 -13.10
CA GLN A 126 8.16 -19.60 -12.75
C GLN A 126 9.10 -20.63 -12.08
N GLY A 127 9.17 -21.85 -12.63
CA GLY A 127 9.99 -22.95 -12.08
C GLY A 127 9.49 -23.56 -10.78
N THR A 128 8.34 -23.10 -10.25
CA THR A 128 7.77 -23.59 -8.99
C THR A 128 6.42 -24.26 -9.20
N THR A 129 6.18 -25.35 -8.48
CA THR A 129 4.88 -26.04 -8.40
C THR A 129 4.37 -25.97 -6.96
N SER A 130 3.05 -25.98 -6.78
CA SER A 130 2.43 -25.98 -5.46
C SER A 130 1.22 -26.91 -5.47
N ASP A 131 1.00 -27.65 -4.39
CA ASP A 131 -0.18 -28.50 -4.23
C ASP A 131 -1.46 -27.70 -4.00
N HIS A 132 -1.31 -26.40 -3.71
CA HIS A 132 -2.41 -25.47 -3.45
C HIS A 132 -2.54 -24.45 -4.59
N ALA A 133 -3.73 -23.87 -4.75
CA ALA A 133 -3.91 -22.76 -5.68
C ALA A 133 -3.18 -21.52 -5.14
N ARG A 134 -2.54 -20.76 -6.02
CA ARG A 134 -1.76 -19.57 -5.67
C ARG A 134 -2.40 -18.33 -6.25
N ILE A 135 -2.32 -17.22 -5.53
CA ILE A 135 -2.73 -15.91 -6.01
C ILE A 135 -1.46 -15.10 -6.22
N VAL A 136 -1.30 -14.52 -7.40
CA VAL A 136 -0.10 -13.76 -7.79
C VAL A 136 -0.52 -12.41 -8.32
N VAL A 137 0.18 -11.37 -7.90
CA VAL A 137 0.11 -10.04 -8.49
C VAL A 137 1.11 -9.97 -9.62
N ALA A 138 0.64 -9.52 -10.78
CA ALA A 138 1.44 -9.32 -11.97
C ALA A 138 1.38 -7.86 -12.39
N PHE A 139 2.51 -7.30 -12.80
CA PHE A 139 2.57 -5.96 -13.39
C PHE A 139 3.75 -5.84 -14.36
N GLN A 140 3.64 -4.94 -15.33
CA GLN A 140 4.68 -4.66 -16.30
C GLN A 140 5.31 -3.29 -16.02
N MET A 141 6.63 -3.21 -16.05
CA MET A 141 7.33 -1.92 -15.99
C MET A 141 7.68 -1.44 -17.39
N VAL A 142 7.32 -0.19 -17.70
CA VAL A 142 7.55 0.47 -18.99
C VAL A 142 8.36 1.75 -18.76
N PRO A 143 9.35 2.09 -19.61
CA PRO A 143 10.10 3.33 -19.45
C PRO A 143 9.21 4.53 -19.81
N ASP A 144 9.25 5.55 -18.97
CA ASP A 144 8.53 6.82 -19.15
C ASP A 144 9.51 8.00 -19.20
N SER A 145 10.62 7.83 -19.92
CA SER A 145 11.59 8.89 -20.23
C SER A 145 12.12 8.82 -21.65
N TYR A 146 12.51 9.98 -22.17
CA TYR A 146 13.36 10.10 -23.34
C TYR A 146 14.55 11.02 -23.02
N PRO A 147 15.81 10.56 -23.18
CA PRO A 147 16.22 9.20 -23.55
C PRO A 147 15.92 8.19 -22.43
N ARG A 148 15.86 6.89 -22.77
CA ARG A 148 15.64 5.83 -21.77
C ARG A 148 16.78 5.81 -20.76
N GLU A 149 16.45 5.97 -19.49
CA GLU A 149 17.40 5.82 -18.40
C GLU A 149 17.58 4.34 -18.02
N HIS A 150 18.81 3.94 -17.71
CA HIS A 150 19.13 2.61 -17.21
C HIS A 150 19.54 2.73 -15.74
N ALA A 151 18.57 2.50 -14.85
CA ALA A 151 18.72 2.46 -13.41
C ALA A 151 18.05 1.23 -12.79
N MET A 152 18.51 0.86 -11.59
CA MET A 152 17.79 -0.08 -10.73
C MET A 152 16.70 0.69 -10.00
N VAL A 153 15.44 0.32 -10.22
CA VAL A 153 14.29 0.98 -9.61
C VAL A 153 13.75 0.12 -8.47
N PRO A 154 13.73 0.63 -7.23
CA PRO A 154 13.05 -0.04 -6.13
C PRO A 154 11.53 0.18 -6.26
N ILE A 155 10.79 -0.92 -6.43
CA ILE A 155 9.33 -0.91 -6.40
C ILE A 155 8.88 -1.51 -5.09
N GLN A 156 8.04 -0.78 -4.36
CA GLN A 156 7.40 -1.30 -3.15
C GLN A 156 6.02 -1.81 -3.52
N VAL A 157 5.78 -3.09 -3.27
CA VAL A 157 4.45 -3.69 -3.39
C VAL A 157 3.94 -3.97 -2.01
N SER A 158 2.79 -3.40 -1.70
CA SER A 158 2.11 -3.57 -0.42
C SER A 158 0.75 -4.22 -0.64
N LEU A 159 0.41 -5.10 0.29
CA LEU A 159 -0.86 -5.77 0.38
C LEU A 159 -1.51 -5.32 1.69
N ILE A 160 -2.72 -4.78 1.60
CA ILE A 160 -3.41 -4.16 2.73
C ILE A 160 -4.80 -4.78 2.85
N THR A 161 -5.17 -5.23 4.04
CA THR A 161 -6.53 -5.72 4.31
C THR A 161 -7.49 -4.54 4.34
N THR A 162 -8.62 -4.66 3.65
CA THR A 162 -9.67 -3.63 3.63
C THR A 162 -10.97 -4.17 4.18
N LYS A 163 -11.66 -3.33 4.95
CA LYS A 163 -13.03 -3.58 5.44
C LYS A 163 -13.89 -2.42 4.98
N LEU A 164 -15.07 -2.70 4.42
CA LEU A 164 -15.96 -1.65 3.88
C LEU A 164 -15.25 -0.70 2.90
N ALA A 165 -14.32 -1.22 2.08
CA ALA A 165 -13.44 -0.46 1.18
C ALA A 165 -12.48 0.54 1.85
N ILE A 166 -12.28 0.44 3.17
CA ILE A 166 -11.34 1.25 3.95
C ILE A 166 -10.20 0.33 4.44
N PRO A 167 -8.93 0.71 4.22
CA PRO A 167 -7.77 0.07 4.84
C PRO A 167 -7.91 -0.08 6.37
N VAL A 168 -7.67 -1.28 6.89
CA VAL A 168 -7.90 -1.61 8.31
C VAL A 168 -7.04 -0.76 9.27
N ASP A 169 -5.85 -0.37 8.81
CA ASP A 169 -4.89 0.47 9.52
C ASP A 169 -5.38 1.92 9.75
N ILE A 170 -6.34 2.41 8.97
CA ILE A 170 -6.89 3.78 9.08
C ILE A 170 -7.94 3.89 10.20
N TYR A 171 -8.59 2.79 10.60
CA TYR A 171 -9.67 2.83 11.60
C TYR A 171 -9.26 3.42 12.96
N PRO A 172 -8.12 3.05 13.57
CA PRO A 172 -7.68 3.66 14.81
C PRO A 172 -7.53 5.19 14.71
N ILE A 173 -7.03 5.68 13.57
CA ILE A 173 -6.85 7.10 13.30
C ILE A 173 -8.22 7.80 13.21
N LEU A 174 -9.18 7.20 12.50
CA LEU A 174 -10.55 7.74 12.42
C LEU A 174 -11.20 7.84 13.80
N VAL A 175 -11.04 6.83 14.65
CA VAL A 175 -11.57 6.86 16.03
C VAL A 175 -10.97 8.03 16.82
N VAL A 176 -9.65 8.25 16.73
CA VAL A 176 -8.98 9.37 17.40
C VAL A 176 -9.50 10.72 16.89
N ILE A 177 -9.66 10.88 15.57
CA ILE A 177 -10.19 12.11 14.97
C ILE A 177 -11.60 12.41 15.50
N VAL A 178 -12.48 11.39 15.52
CA VAL A 178 -13.85 11.54 16.02
C VAL A 178 -13.86 11.93 17.50
N LEU A 179 -13.03 11.28 18.33
CA LEU A 179 -12.91 11.61 19.75
C LEU A 179 -12.39 13.02 19.98
N LEU A 180 -11.41 13.46 19.18
CA LEU A 180 -10.85 14.81 19.28
C LEU A 180 -11.88 15.87 18.90
N ILE A 181 -12.63 15.66 17.82
CA ILE A 181 -13.71 16.56 17.41
C ILE A 181 -14.81 16.61 18.48
N ALA A 182 -15.23 15.46 19.00
CA ALA A 182 -16.23 15.39 20.08
C ALA A 182 -15.75 16.11 21.34
N GLY A 183 -14.50 15.90 21.75
CA GLY A 183 -13.89 16.59 22.89
C GLY A 183 -13.81 18.11 22.68
N LEU A 184 -13.47 18.56 21.47
CA LEU A 184 -13.45 19.97 21.12
C LEU A 184 -14.85 20.60 21.16
N VAL A 185 -15.86 19.89 20.65
CA VAL A 185 -17.26 20.33 20.71
C VAL A 185 -17.75 20.42 22.15
N VAL A 186 -17.51 19.39 22.97
CA VAL A 186 -17.93 19.36 24.38
C VAL A 186 -17.23 20.46 25.19
N THR A 187 -15.94 20.72 24.95
CA THR A 187 -15.20 21.79 25.66
C THR A 187 -15.57 23.20 25.21
N ARG A 188 -16.00 23.39 23.95
CA ARG A 188 -16.47 24.70 23.46
C ARG A 188 -17.95 24.98 23.69
N ALA A 189 -18.78 23.95 23.79
CA ALA A 189 -20.20 24.09 24.08
C ALA A 189 -20.52 24.97 25.30
N PRO A 190 -19.86 24.84 26.48
CA PRO A 190 -20.17 25.69 27.63
C PRO A 190 -19.77 27.15 27.45
N HIS A 191 -18.72 27.45 26.67
CA HIS A 191 -18.34 28.83 26.36
C HIS A 191 -19.35 29.52 25.45
N VAL A 192 -19.83 28.83 24.41
CA VAL A 192 -20.86 29.34 23.50
C VAL A 192 -22.21 29.51 24.22
N LEU A 193 -22.55 28.60 25.13
CA LEU A 193 -23.78 28.68 25.93
C LEU A 193 -23.73 29.85 26.95
N ASN A 194 -22.59 30.06 27.61
CA ASN A 194 -22.40 31.21 28.50
C ASN A 194 -22.43 32.55 27.75
N ASP A 195 -21.82 32.64 26.57
CA ASP A 195 -21.85 33.85 25.74
C ASP A 195 -23.27 34.18 25.21
N LEU A 196 -24.12 33.16 25.04
CA LEU A 196 -25.53 33.34 24.67
C LEU A 196 -26.40 33.73 25.87
N LEU A 197 -26.18 33.13 27.04
CA LEU A 197 -26.94 33.44 28.26
C LEU A 197 -26.58 34.81 28.86
N LEU A 198 -25.35 35.30 28.67
CA LEU A 198 -24.93 36.64 29.11
C LEU A 198 -25.37 37.77 28.16
N LYS A 199 -25.94 37.42 26.99
CA LYS A 199 -26.50 38.38 26.02
C LYS A 199 -28.01 38.62 26.18
N PHE A 200 -28.68 37.88 27.06
CA PHE A 200 -30.06 38.10 27.49
C PHE A 200 -30.09 38.50 28.97
#